data_AF-A0A4S0JB21-F1
#
_entry.id   AF-A0A4S0JB21-F1
#
_cell.length_a   1.000
_cell.length_b   1.000
_cell.length_c   1.000
_cell.angle_alpha   90.00
_cell.angle_beta   90.00
_cell.angle_gamma   90.00
#
_symmetry.space_group_name_H-M   'P 1'
#
loop_
_entity.id
_entity.type
_entity.pdbx_description
1 polymer ?
#
loop_
_entity_poly.entity_id
_entity_poly.type
_entity_poly.pdbx_seq_one_letter_code
_entity_poly.pdbx_strand_id
1 'polypeptide(L)'
;QSRIVKLGFSGGGPAGYGLRRLLVDGSGNPKGILHHDERKGLASDRVVLVPGPENEVSTVRWIFNQFVKRRKTAVEIAAALNARGLVTEFGRPWTGECVGTILASEKYIGNSVWNRISHRLLQNRVRNPPGAFVRAD
;
A
#
# COMPACT_ATOMS: atom_id res chain seq x y z
N GLN A 1 20.17 9.49 4.42
CA GLN A 1 19.18 8.58 5.06
C GLN A 1 18.80 7.42 4.13
N SER A 2 19.79 6.63 3.68
CA SER A 2 19.65 5.54 2.69
C SER A 2 19.53 4.14 3.31
N ARG A 3 19.70 4.00 4.63
CA ARG A 3 19.74 2.70 5.33
C ARG A 3 18.37 2.17 5.77
N ILE A 4 17.39 3.06 5.96
CA ILE A 4 16.05 2.71 6.51
C ILE A 4 15.15 2.11 5.42
N VAL A 5 15.25 2.60 4.19
CA VAL A 5 14.47 2.10 3.04
C VAL A 5 14.95 0.71 2.58
N LYS A 6 16.24 0.40 2.76
CA LYS A 6 16.82 -0.92 2.44
C LYS A 6 16.30 -2.06 3.33
N LEU A 7 15.67 -1.75 4.46
CA LEU A 7 15.23 -2.73 5.47
C LEU A 7 13.71 -2.97 5.44
N GLY A 8 13.02 -2.49 4.42
CA GLY A 8 11.62 -2.82 4.21
C GLY A 8 10.61 -1.92 4.95
N PHE A 9 10.97 -0.66 5.21
CA PHE A 9 10.17 0.21 6.06
C PHE A 9 9.44 1.33 5.30
N SER A 10 8.12 1.44 5.50
CA SER A 10 7.17 2.34 4.85
C SER A 10 7.33 3.80 5.30
N GLY A 11 7.70 4.66 4.34
CA GLY A 11 7.79 6.11 4.51
C GLY A 11 6.43 6.80 4.39
N GLY A 12 5.59 6.66 5.41
CA GLY A 12 4.52 7.65 5.73
C GLY A 12 3.31 7.78 4.81
N GLY A 13 3.16 6.97 3.75
CA GLY A 13 1.94 6.93 2.94
C GLY A 13 0.81 6.09 3.58
N PRO A 14 -0.45 6.25 3.12
CA PRO A 14 -1.57 5.42 3.57
C PRO A 14 -1.33 3.95 3.23
N ALA A 15 -1.81 3.04 4.08
CA ALA A 15 -1.67 1.60 3.88
C ALA A 15 -2.32 1.16 2.56
N GLY A 16 -3.50 1.71 2.27
CA GLY A 16 -4.41 1.24 1.23
C GLY A 16 -5.36 0.17 1.75
N TYR A 17 -6.49 0.06 1.06
CA TYR A 17 -7.53 -0.93 1.32
C TYR A 17 -7.01 -2.36 1.46
N GLY A 18 -7.34 -3.06 2.55
CA GLY A 18 -6.86 -4.42 2.81
C GLY A 18 -5.43 -4.51 3.35
N LEU A 19 -4.79 -3.38 3.66
CA LEU A 19 -3.46 -3.33 4.28
C LEU A 19 -3.50 -2.48 5.56
N ARG A 20 -2.53 -2.72 6.46
CA ARG A 20 -2.32 -1.93 7.68
C ARG A 20 -0.86 -1.55 7.83
N ARG A 21 -0.62 -0.40 8.47
CA ARG A 21 0.72 0.10 8.82
C ARG A 21 1.06 -0.42 10.21
N LEU A 22 1.87 -1.47 10.32
CA LEU A 22 2.36 -1.99 11.59
C LEU A 22 3.64 -1.27 11.99
N LEU A 23 3.65 -0.61 13.15
CA LEU A 23 4.85 -0.09 13.79
C LEU A 23 5.63 -1.26 14.39
N VAL A 24 6.91 -1.35 14.07
CA VAL A 24 7.85 -2.29 14.67
C VAL A 24 9.05 -1.54 15.26
N ASP A 25 9.65 -2.10 16.31
CA ASP A 25 10.85 -1.53 16.92
C ASP A 25 12.12 -1.75 16.07
N GLY A 26 13.28 -1.33 16.57
CA GLY A 26 14.57 -1.53 15.89
C GLY A 26 15.01 -3.00 15.77
N SER A 27 14.39 -3.89 16.54
CA SER A 27 14.64 -5.34 16.58
C SER A 27 13.61 -6.12 15.73
N GLY A 28 12.58 -5.45 15.21
CA GLY A 28 11.50 -6.05 14.42
C GLY A 28 10.28 -6.48 15.22
N ASN A 29 10.20 -6.20 16.51
CA ASN A 29 9.04 -6.57 17.33
C ASN A 29 7.85 -5.64 17.06
N PRO A 30 6.62 -6.18 16.95
CA PRO A 30 5.43 -5.38 16.74
C PRO A 30 5.12 -4.50 17.95
N LYS A 31 4.90 -3.20 17.70
CA LYS A 31 4.49 -2.21 18.71
C LYS A 31 3.02 -1.83 18.62
N GLY A 32 2.43 -1.91 17.43
CA GLY A 32 1.02 -1.59 17.22
C GLY A 32 0.72 -1.11 15.81
N ILE A 33 -0.56 -1.00 15.46
CA ILE A 33 -1.00 -0.48 14.17
C ILE A 33 -1.04 1.04 14.22
N LEU A 34 -0.40 1.70 13.24
CA LEU A 34 -0.55 3.13 13.01
C LEU A 34 -1.83 3.39 12.22
N HIS A 35 -2.71 4.20 12.80
CA HIS A 35 -3.90 4.70 12.15
C HIS A 35 -3.56 5.76 11.08
N HIS A 36 -4.60 6.24 10.40
CA HIS A 36 -4.48 7.35 9.47
C HIS A 36 -3.82 8.55 10.17
N ASP A 37 -2.91 9.23 9.48
CA ASP A 37 -2.10 10.37 9.97
C ASP A 37 -1.15 10.12 11.16
N GLU A 38 -1.20 8.94 11.79
CA GLU A 38 -0.25 8.61 12.84
C GLU A 38 1.16 8.40 12.27
N ARG A 39 2.12 9.00 12.97
CA ARG A 39 3.55 8.94 12.66
C ARG A 39 4.27 8.20 13.77
N LYS A 40 5.36 7.52 13.42
CA LYS A 40 6.25 6.94 14.43
C LYS A 40 6.83 8.04 15.32
N GLY A 41 6.85 7.81 16.62
CA GLY A 41 7.43 8.74 17.59
C GLY A 41 8.96 8.69 17.64
N LEU A 42 9.55 7.49 17.43
CA LEU A 42 11.00 7.30 17.47
C LEU A 42 11.60 7.14 16.07
N ALA A 43 12.80 7.68 15.89
CA ALA A 43 13.55 7.51 14.65
C ALA A 43 14.00 6.05 14.41
N SER A 44 14.24 5.30 15.48
CA SER A 44 14.60 3.87 15.48
C SER A 44 13.44 2.99 15.03
N ASP A 45 12.21 3.34 15.43
CA ASP A 45 11.01 2.63 15.02
C ASP A 45 10.83 2.65 13.50
N ARG A 46 10.10 1.64 13.05
CA ARG A 46 9.95 1.27 11.66
C ARG A 46 8.50 0.92 11.36
N VAL A 47 8.08 1.00 10.10
CA VAL A 47 6.69 0.73 9.71
C VAL A 47 6.69 -0.32 8.61
N VAL A 48 5.96 -1.41 8.76
CA VAL A 48 5.78 -2.44 7.72
C VAL A 48 4.32 -2.50 7.29
N LEU A 49 4.06 -2.93 6.05
CA LEU A 49 2.69 -3.18 5.59
C LEU A 49 2.33 -4.63 5.90
N VAL A 50 1.23 -4.82 6.61
CA VAL A 50 0.68 -6.15 6.90
C VAL A 50 -0.72 -6.28 6.33
N PRO A 51 -1.20 -7.50 6.05
CA PRO A 51 -2.59 -7.72 5.70
C PRO A 51 -3.54 -7.10 6.73
N GLY A 52 -4.58 -6.43 6.23
CA GLY A 52 -5.67 -5.93 7.07
C GLY A 52 -6.72 -7.01 7.38
N PRO A 53 -7.92 -6.58 7.79
CA PRO A 53 -9.07 -7.45 8.00
C PRO A 53 -9.35 -8.37 6.81
N GLU A 54 -9.70 -9.62 7.11
CA GLU A 54 -9.84 -10.66 6.09
C GLU A 54 -10.90 -10.34 5.03
N ASN A 55 -11.96 -9.62 5.41
CA ASN A 55 -12.98 -9.12 4.49
C ASN A 55 -12.41 -8.13 3.45
N GLU A 56 -11.53 -7.22 3.87
CA GLU A 56 -10.87 -6.27 2.97
C GLU A 56 -9.87 -7.00 2.07
N VAL A 57 -9.05 -7.89 2.63
CA VAL A 57 -8.06 -8.69 1.89
C VAL A 57 -8.76 -9.56 0.84
N SER A 58 -9.88 -10.21 1.20
CA SER A 58 -10.69 -11.02 0.29
C SER A 58 -11.29 -10.17 -0.83
N THR A 59 -11.69 -8.94 -0.54
CA THR A 59 -12.18 -7.99 -1.54
C THR A 59 -11.07 -7.61 -2.52
N VAL A 60 -9.84 -7.35 -2.06
CA VAL A 60 -8.69 -7.09 -2.94
C VAL A 60 -8.42 -8.29 -3.84
N ARG A 61 -8.36 -9.51 -3.28
CA ARG A 61 -8.20 -10.74 -4.09
C ARG A 61 -9.29 -10.88 -5.13
N TRP A 62 -10.54 -10.55 -4.76
CA TRP A 62 -11.67 -10.59 -5.67
C TRP A 62 -11.51 -9.55 -6.80
N ILE A 63 -11.08 -8.32 -6.51
CA ILE A 63 -10.81 -7.27 -7.52
C ILE A 63 -9.80 -7.78 -8.56
N PHE A 64 -8.66 -8.31 -8.12
CA PHE A 64 -7.64 -8.85 -9.03
C PHE A 64 -8.17 -10.03 -9.85
N ASN A 65 -8.99 -10.91 -9.24
CA ASN A 65 -9.62 -12.00 -9.97
C ASN A 65 -10.58 -11.50 -11.07
N GLN A 66 -11.41 -10.49 -10.78
CA GLN A 66 -12.29 -9.89 -11.78
C GLN A 66 -11.52 -9.26 -12.94
N PHE A 67 -10.42 -8.56 -12.63
CA PHE A 67 -9.60 -7.92 -13.65
C PHE A 67 -8.85 -8.96 -14.50
N VAL A 68 -8.15 -9.91 -13.87
CA VAL A 68 -7.29 -10.88 -14.56
C VAL A 68 -8.09 -11.97 -15.26
N LYS A 69 -9.01 -12.64 -14.54
CA LYS A 69 -9.74 -13.81 -15.06
C LYS A 69 -10.99 -13.43 -15.84
N ARG A 70 -11.68 -12.37 -15.41
CA ARG A 70 -12.96 -11.95 -16.03
C ARG A 70 -12.82 -10.77 -16.99
N ARG A 71 -11.62 -10.20 -17.13
CA ARG A 71 -11.29 -9.07 -18.03
C ARG A 71 -12.19 -7.85 -17.83
N LYS A 72 -12.75 -7.68 -16.62
CA LYS A 72 -13.59 -6.53 -16.29
C LYS A 72 -12.77 -5.26 -16.19
N THR A 73 -13.33 -4.15 -16.61
CA THR A 73 -12.78 -2.81 -16.44
C THR A 73 -12.86 -2.35 -14.98
N ALA A 74 -12.04 -1.37 -14.61
CA ALA A 74 -12.07 -0.81 -13.26
C ALA A 74 -13.44 -0.21 -12.89
N VAL A 75 -14.16 0.35 -13.86
CA VAL A 75 -15.51 0.91 -13.68
C VAL A 75 -16.54 -0.18 -13.40
N GLU A 76 -16.52 -1.29 -14.16
CA GLU A 76 -17.41 -2.43 -13.93
C GLU A 76 -17.16 -3.10 -12.57
N ILE A 77 -15.89 -3.19 -12.18
CA ILE A 77 -15.50 -3.71 -10.87
C ILE A 77 -16.02 -2.79 -9.76
N ALA A 78 -15.86 -1.47 -9.90
CA ALA A 78 -16.38 -0.50 -8.93
C ALA A 78 -17.90 -0.58 -8.79
N ALA A 79 -18.63 -0.66 -9.90
CA ALA A 79 -20.08 -0.84 -9.91
C ALA A 79 -20.50 -2.14 -9.17
N ALA A 80 -19.79 -3.24 -9.42
CA ALA A 80 -20.06 -4.51 -8.74
C ALA A 80 -19.75 -4.49 -7.24
N LEU A 81 -18.75 -3.72 -6.79
CA LEU A 81 -18.46 -3.53 -5.36
C LEU A 81 -19.56 -2.70 -4.68
N ASN A 82 -20.00 -1.62 -5.34
CA ASN A 82 -21.08 -0.77 -4.83
C ASN A 82 -22.42 -1.52 -4.76
N ALA A 83 -22.73 -2.35 -5.75
CA ALA A 83 -23.93 -3.20 -5.75
C ALA A 83 -23.94 -4.21 -4.58
N ARG A 84 -22.78 -4.55 -4.01
CA ARG A 84 -22.64 -5.40 -2.83
C ARG A 84 -22.68 -4.61 -1.51
N GLY A 85 -22.86 -3.29 -1.56
CA GLY A 85 -22.82 -2.43 -0.39
C GLY A 85 -21.43 -2.27 0.24
N LEU A 86 -20.36 -2.63 -0.49
CA LEU A 86 -19.00 -2.46 0.02
C LEU A 86 -18.55 -1.01 -0.12
N VAL A 87 -17.79 -0.56 0.87
CA VAL A 87 -17.18 0.79 0.89
C VAL A 87 -15.67 0.70 0.95
N THR A 88 -15.01 1.78 0.54
CA THR A 88 -13.57 1.98 0.63
C THR A 88 -13.10 2.18 2.08
N GLU A 89 -11.79 2.26 2.30
CA GLU A 89 -11.17 2.48 3.63
C GLU A 89 -11.61 3.79 4.29
N PHE A 90 -12.11 4.74 3.50
CA PHE A 90 -12.62 6.04 3.96
C PHE A 90 -14.15 6.08 4.10
N GLY A 91 -14.83 4.93 4.01
CA GLY A 91 -16.30 4.86 4.07
C GLY A 91 -16.99 5.43 2.83
N ARG A 92 -16.27 5.63 1.72
CA ARG A 92 -16.81 6.17 0.47
C ARG A 92 -17.16 5.06 -0.52
N PRO A 93 -18.13 5.28 -1.43
CA PRO A 93 -18.39 4.37 -2.55
C PRO A 93 -17.14 4.15 -3.41
N TRP A 94 -17.07 3.01 -4.06
CA TRP A 94 -16.02 2.68 -5.00
C TRP A 94 -16.15 3.46 -6.30
N THR A 95 -15.06 4.06 -6.75
CA THR A 95 -14.93 4.64 -8.09
C THR A 95 -13.98 3.79 -8.94
N GLY A 96 -14.09 3.91 -10.26
CA GLY A 96 -13.15 3.27 -11.18
C GLY A 96 -11.70 3.71 -10.93
N GLU A 97 -11.49 4.95 -10.49
CA GLU A 97 -10.16 5.47 -10.13
C GLU A 97 -9.58 4.78 -8.89
N CYS A 98 -10.38 4.56 -7.85
CA CYS A 98 -9.94 3.82 -6.66
C CYS A 98 -9.54 2.39 -7.03
N VAL A 99 -10.35 1.70 -7.83
CA VAL A 99 -10.04 0.34 -8.31
C VAL A 99 -8.78 0.35 -9.19
N GLY A 100 -8.66 1.32 -10.10
CA GLY A 100 -7.48 1.48 -10.95
C GLY A 100 -6.20 1.68 -10.14
N THR A 101 -6.27 2.47 -9.06
CA THR A 101 -5.16 2.68 -8.13
C THR A 101 -4.75 1.39 -7.43
N ILE A 102 -5.70 0.55 -7.01
CA ILE A 102 -5.41 -0.77 -6.42
C ILE A 102 -4.70 -1.67 -7.44
N LEU A 103 -5.25 -1.78 -8.65
CA LEU A 103 -4.71 -2.63 -9.71
C LEU A 103 -3.31 -2.20 -10.17
N ALA A 104 -3.02 -0.89 -10.14
CA ALA A 104 -1.72 -0.34 -10.51
C ALA A 104 -0.68 -0.38 -9.37
N SER A 105 -1.11 -0.71 -8.14
CA SER A 105 -0.23 -0.64 -6.97
C SER A 105 0.47 -1.99 -6.71
N GLU A 106 1.79 -1.97 -6.79
CA GLU A 106 2.64 -3.15 -6.57
C GLU A 106 2.60 -3.66 -5.11
N LYS A 107 2.10 -2.86 -4.15
CA LYS A 107 1.97 -3.30 -2.75
C LYS A 107 1.05 -4.51 -2.56
N TYR A 108 0.20 -4.81 -3.54
CA TYR A 108 -0.76 -5.93 -3.48
C TYR A 108 -0.24 -7.25 -4.06
N ILE A 109 0.95 -7.25 -4.68
CA ILE A 109 1.61 -8.47 -5.18
C ILE A 109 2.67 -8.99 -4.20
N GLY A 110 2.56 -8.63 -2.92
CA GLY A 110 3.57 -8.98 -1.90
C GLY A 110 4.86 -8.13 -2.00
N ASN A 111 5.09 -7.48 -3.14
CA ASN A 111 6.19 -6.55 -3.29
C ASN A 111 5.87 -5.26 -2.52
N SER A 112 6.44 -5.11 -1.35
CA SER A 112 6.65 -3.77 -0.82
C SER A 112 7.68 -3.07 -1.72
N VAL A 113 7.24 -2.36 -2.77
CA VAL A 113 8.16 -1.68 -3.71
C VAL A 113 8.48 -0.29 -3.20
N TRP A 114 9.76 -0.06 -2.91
CA TRP A 114 10.29 1.26 -2.55
C TRP A 114 11.07 1.92 -3.71
N ASN A 115 11.25 3.24 -3.61
CA ASN A 115 12.25 4.03 -4.35
C ASN A 115 11.95 4.41 -5.82
N ARG A 116 10.71 4.79 -6.19
CA ARG A 116 10.44 5.31 -7.55
C ARG A 116 10.95 6.75 -7.80
N ILE A 117 10.97 7.61 -6.78
CA ILE A 117 11.36 9.02 -6.91
C ILE A 117 12.17 9.45 -5.69
N SER A 118 13.32 10.07 -5.92
CA SER A 118 14.12 10.71 -4.88
C SER A 118 14.00 12.23 -4.98
N HIS A 119 13.78 12.88 -3.84
CA HIS A 119 13.91 14.33 -3.70
C HIS A 119 14.81 14.59 -2.49
N ARG A 120 15.98 15.16 -2.73
CA ARG A 120 16.90 15.60 -1.68
C ARG A 120 16.67 17.11 -1.47
N LEU A 121 16.75 17.58 -0.23
CA LEU A 121 16.67 19.01 0.07
C LEU A 121 17.74 19.77 -0.76
N LEU A 122 17.30 20.83 -1.45
CA LEU A 122 18.05 21.68 -2.40
C LEU A 122 18.40 21.04 -3.77
N GLN A 123 17.83 19.90 -4.16
CA GLN A 123 18.05 19.33 -5.50
C GLN A 123 16.77 18.89 -6.21
N ASN A 124 16.75 19.06 -7.53
CA ASN A 124 15.62 18.70 -8.38
C ASN A 124 15.27 17.20 -8.29
N ARG A 125 13.98 16.92 -8.44
CA ARG A 125 13.35 15.61 -8.35
C ARG A 125 13.94 14.65 -9.40
N VAL A 126 14.51 13.53 -8.96
CA VAL A 126 15.10 12.50 -9.85
C VAL A 126 14.26 11.23 -9.81
N ARG A 127 13.86 10.75 -10.99
CA ARG A 127 13.23 9.44 -11.18
C ARG A 127 14.34 8.38 -11.14
N ASN A 128 14.29 7.48 -10.16
CA ASN A 128 15.35 6.48 -9.99
C ASN A 128 15.18 5.31 -10.97
N PRO A 129 16.30 4.75 -11.48
CA PRO A 129 16.27 3.66 -12.45
C PRO A 129 15.74 2.35 -11.83
N PRO A 130 15.15 1.45 -12.64
CA PRO A 130 14.48 0.24 -12.16
C PRO A 130 15.35 -0.72 -11.32
N GLY A 131 16.67 -0.69 -11.50
CA GLY A 131 17.64 -1.49 -10.72
C GLY A 131 17.88 -0.98 -9.30
N ALA A 132 17.35 0.20 -8.94
CA ALA A 132 17.42 0.76 -7.59
C ALA A 132 16.16 0.44 -6.75
N PHE A 133 15.24 -0.37 -7.29
CA PHE A 133 14.06 -0.85 -6.58
C PHE A 133 14.50 -1.96 -5.63
N VAL A 134 14.29 -1.73 -4.34
CA VAL A 134 14.50 -2.76 -3.33
C VAL A 134 13.20 -3.56 -3.22
N ARG A 135 13.28 -4.87 -3.46
CA ARG A 135 12.22 -5.85 -3.24
C ARG A 135 12.58 -6.64 -1.99
N ALA A 136 11.63 -6.82 -1.09
CA ALA A 136 11.75 -7.77 0.03
C ALA A 136 10.71 -8.86 -0.22
N ASP A 137 11.16 -10.11 -0.25
CA ASP A 137 10.31 -11.31 -0.34
C ASP A 137 9.57 -11.58 0.99
#